data_AF-A0A5C5XTX2-F1
#
_entry.id   AF-A0A5C5XTX2-F1
#
_cell.length_a   1.000
_cell.length_b   1.000
_cell.length_c   1.000
_cell.angle_alpha   90.00
_cell.angle_beta   90.00
_cell.angle_gamma   90.00
#
_symmetry.space_group_name_H-M   'P 1'
#
loop_
_entity.id
_entity.type
_entity.pdbx_description
1 polymer ?
#
loop_
_entity_poly.entity_id
_entity_poly.type
_entity_poly.pdbx_seq_one_letter_code
_entity_poly.pdbx_strand_id
1 'polypeptide(L)'
;MSRTVEACATYELESEILEAIGQPDESEVLTIPVKSGWGLQEALRYKVHPGERVQQWLYHGTDQDLCVWFAEVANTWRVTLVLSVPSNVARKIH
;
A
#
# COMPACT_ATOMS: atom_id res chain seq x y z
N MET A 1 11.60 -12.79 -7.52
CA MET A 1 11.37 -11.47 -6.89
C MET A 1 10.89 -10.55 -8.00
N SER A 2 9.65 -10.08 -7.89
CA SER A 2 8.92 -9.42 -8.97
C SER A 2 9.36 -7.97 -9.13
N ARG A 3 9.91 -7.61 -10.29
CA ARG A 3 10.45 -6.26 -10.61
C ARG A 3 9.49 -5.11 -10.27
N THR A 4 8.18 -5.34 -10.30
CA THR A 4 7.15 -4.36 -9.96
C THR A 4 7.23 -3.90 -8.50
N VAL A 5 7.60 -4.78 -7.58
CA VAL A 5 7.73 -4.46 -6.15
C VAL A 5 8.90 -3.51 -5.91
N GLU A 6 10.03 -3.79 -6.56
CA GLU A 6 11.23 -2.94 -6.48
C GLU A 6 10.96 -1.57 -7.12
N ALA A 7 10.24 -1.52 -8.25
CA ALA A 7 9.80 -0.28 -8.87
C ALA A 7 8.91 0.53 -7.90
N CYS A 8 7.85 -0.06 -7.34
CA CYS A 8 7.02 0.58 -6.32
C CYS A 8 7.82 1.07 -5.11
N ALA A 9 8.79 0.28 -4.64
CA ALA A 9 9.62 0.66 -3.52
C ALA A 9 10.50 1.88 -3.82
N THR A 10 10.74 2.23 -5.09
CA THR A 10 11.49 3.45 -5.44
C THR A 10 10.62 4.71 -5.54
N TYR A 11 9.30 4.56 -5.64
CA TYR A 11 8.38 5.70 -5.69
C TYR A 11 7.95 6.14 -4.29
N GLU A 12 7.71 7.44 -4.14
CA GLU A 12 7.27 8.04 -2.87
C GLU A 12 5.82 8.51 -2.92
N LEU A 13 5.29 8.78 -4.11
CA LEU A 13 3.97 9.37 -4.30
C LEU A 13 3.02 8.43 -5.03
N GLU A 14 1.73 8.57 -4.71
CA GLU A 14 0.64 7.89 -5.43
C GLU A 14 0.69 8.14 -6.93
N SER A 15 0.90 9.39 -7.36
CA SER A 15 0.91 9.78 -8.77
C SER A 15 2.03 9.09 -9.56
N GLU A 16 3.20 8.91 -8.96
CA GLU A 16 4.34 8.24 -9.60
C GLU A 16 4.03 6.76 -9.88
N ILE A 17 3.33 6.09 -8.96
CA ILE A 17 2.91 4.70 -9.13
C ILE A 17 1.84 4.59 -10.22
N LEU A 18 0.88 5.52 -10.28
CA LEU A 18 -0.12 5.55 -11.35
C LEU A 18 0.52 5.72 -12.72
N GLU A 19 1.52 6.59 -12.86
CA GLU A 19 2.21 6.81 -14.12
C GLU A 19 3.06 5.59 -14.53
N ALA A 20 3.70 4.92 -13.56
CA ALA A 20 4.62 3.82 -13.84
C ALA A 20 3.92 2.46 -14.03
N ILE A 21 2.89 2.16 -13.24
CA ILE A 21 2.24 0.84 -13.19
C ILE A 21 0.81 0.91 -13.73
N GLY A 22 0.12 2.04 -13.51
CA GLY A 22 -1.27 2.22 -13.91
C GLY A 22 -2.24 2.13 -12.72
N GLN A 23 -3.53 2.05 -13.07
CA GLN A 23 -4.62 1.99 -12.11
C GLN A 23 -4.60 0.66 -11.33
N PRO A 24 -4.84 0.68 -10.01
CA PRO A 24 -4.99 -0.55 -9.23
C PRO A 24 -6.29 -1.27 -9.58
N ASP A 25 -6.32 -2.58 -9.34
CA ASP A 25 -7.54 -3.37 -9.47
C ASP A 25 -8.53 -3.05 -8.34
N GLU A 26 -8.02 -2.85 -7.13
CA GLU A 26 -8.81 -2.46 -5.95
C GLU A 26 -8.15 -1.30 -5.20
N SER A 27 -8.97 -0.38 -4.70
CA SER A 27 -8.54 0.75 -3.89
C SER A 27 -9.51 0.99 -2.74
N GLU A 28 -8.99 1.05 -1.52
CA GLU A 28 -9.77 1.34 -0.32
C GLU A 28 -9.13 2.48 0.48
N VAL A 29 -9.95 3.38 1.02
CA VAL A 29 -9.50 4.42 1.95
C VAL A 29 -10.08 4.13 3.32
N LEU A 30 -9.21 4.07 4.32
CA LEU A 30 -9.52 3.68 5.68
C LEU A 30 -9.03 4.76 6.65
N THR A 31 -9.65 4.83 7.82
CA THR A 31 -9.15 5.62 8.94
C THR A 31 -8.60 4.67 10.00
N ILE A 32 -7.38 4.92 10.47
CA ILE A 32 -6.74 4.06 11.47
C ILE A 32 -7.54 4.11 12.79
N PRO A 33 -7.97 2.96 13.34
CA PRO A 33 -8.73 2.93 14.59
C PRO A 33 -7.96 3.54 15.76
N VAL A 34 -8.66 4.22 16.67
CA VAL A 34 -8.14 5.05 17.79
C VAL A 34 -7.23 4.29 18.79
N LYS A 35 -7.13 2.96 18.70
CA LYS A 35 -6.26 2.11 19.55
C LYS A 35 -5.36 1.16 18.75
N SER A 36 -5.24 1.38 17.44
CA SER A 36 -4.42 0.55 16.58
C SER A 36 -2.95 0.99 16.63
N GLY A 37 -2.04 0.04 16.88
CA GLY A 37 -0.60 0.24 16.74
C GLY A 37 -0.08 0.03 15.31
N TRP A 38 -0.96 -0.28 14.36
CA TRP A 38 -0.59 -0.65 12.99
C TRP A 38 0.28 0.42 12.32
N GLY A 39 -0.12 1.68 12.40
CA GLY A 39 0.59 2.79 11.75
C GLY A 39 1.92 3.19 12.42
N LEU A 40 2.29 2.54 13.53
CA LEU A 40 3.52 2.83 14.27
C LEU A 40 4.64 1.81 14.03
N GLN A 41 4.39 0.77 13.24
CA GLN A 41 5.36 -0.29 12.94
C GLN A 41 6.65 0.27 12.32
N GLU A 42 7.81 -0.26 12.73
CA GLU A 42 9.14 0.19 12.26
C GLU A 42 9.35 0.04 10.76
N ALA A 43 8.69 -0.94 10.13
CA ALA A 43 8.78 -1.17 8.69
C ALA A 43 8.11 -0.08 7.83
N LEU A 44 7.27 0.77 8.43
CA LEU A 44 6.59 1.85 7.71
C LEU A 44 7.53 3.02 7.46
N ARG A 45 7.56 3.51 6.23
CA ARG A 45 8.33 4.70 5.86
C ARG A 45 7.77 5.96 6.49
N TYR A 46 6.45 6.07 6.52
CA TYR A 46 5.73 7.17 7.15
C TYR A 46 4.86 6.61 8.27
N LYS A 47 5.08 7.12 9.48
CA LYS A 47 4.24 6.75 10.62
C LYS A 47 2.84 7.32 10.39
N VAL A 48 1.85 6.50 10.71
CA VAL A 48 0.43 6.86 10.66
C VAL A 48 -0.13 6.75 12.07
N HIS A 49 -0.72 7.83 12.53
CA HIS A 49 -1.33 7.92 13.85
C HIS A 49 -2.81 7.51 13.80
N PRO A 50 -3.37 7.05 14.93
CA PRO A 50 -4.80 6.80 15.02
C PRO A 50 -5.63 8.03 14.66
N GLY A 51 -6.68 7.83 13.86
CA GLY A 51 -7.51 8.91 13.30
C GLY A 51 -7.02 9.47 11.98
N GLU A 52 -5.79 9.16 11.54
CA GLU A 52 -5.30 9.53 10.22
C GLU A 52 -5.82 8.58 9.14
N ARG A 53 -5.84 9.08 7.89
CA ARG A 53 -6.32 8.33 6.73
C ARG A 53 -5.17 7.57 6.07
N VAL A 54 -5.50 6.37 5.62
CA VAL A 54 -4.63 5.53 4.80
C VAL A 54 -5.38 5.06 3.57
N GLN A 55 -4.64 4.85 2.50
CA GLN A 55 -5.18 4.24 1.29
C GLN A 55 -4.43 2.96 1.00
N GLN A 56 -5.15 1.92 0.62
CA GLN A 56 -4.59 0.65 0.21
C GLN A 56 -4.95 0.40 -1.24
N TRP A 57 -3.94 0.08 -2.05
CA TRP A 57 -4.08 -0.38 -3.43
C TRP A 57 -3.65 -1.82 -3.57
N LEU A 58 -4.39 -2.57 -4.39
CA LEU A 58 -4.08 -3.93 -4.75
C LEU A 58 -3.98 -4.07 -6.27
N TYR A 59 -2.89 -4.71 -6.71
CA TYR A 59 -2.70 -5.14 -8.09
C TYR A 59 -2.59 -6.65 -8.11
N HIS A 60 -3.47 -7.30 -8.87
CA HIS A 60 -3.50 -8.75 -9.01
C HIS A 60 -2.47 -9.20 -10.05
N GLY A 61 -1.57 -10.08 -9.65
CA GLY A 61 -0.58 -10.67 -10.55
C GLY A 61 -0.86 -12.14 -10.84
N THR A 62 -0.08 -12.71 -11.76
CA THR A 62 -0.18 -14.13 -12.10
C THR A 62 0.35 -15.02 -10.98
N ASP A 63 1.44 -14.60 -10.34
CA ASP A 63 2.12 -15.37 -9.28
C ASP A 63 2.08 -14.67 -7.91
N GLN A 64 2.05 -13.33 -7.91
CA GLN A 64 2.05 -12.51 -6.70
C GLN A 64 1.16 -11.29 -6.87
N ASP A 65 0.39 -10.96 -5.84
CA ASP A 65 -0.34 -9.72 -5.75
C ASP A 65 0.54 -8.67 -5.07
N LEU A 66 0.39 -7.43 -5.49
CA LEU A 66 1.13 -6.29 -4.99
C LEU A 66 0.19 -5.40 -4.20
N CYS A 67 0.49 -5.23 -2.92
CA CYS A 67 -0.26 -4.38 -2.02
C CYS A 67 0.57 -3.12 -1.69
N VAL A 68 0.05 -1.95 -2.05
CA VAL A 68 0.69 -0.66 -1.77
C VAL A 68 -0.18 0.11 -0.78
N TRP A 69 0.43 0.60 0.28
CA TRP A 69 -0.23 1.44 1.28
C TRP A 69 0.30 2.85 1.24
N PHE A 70 -0.60 3.81 1.37
CA PHE A 70 -0.32 5.22 1.40
C PHE A 70 -0.79 5.85 2.71
N ALA A 71 -0.03 6.82 3.19
CA ALA A 71 -0.40 7.70 4.29
C ALA A 71 -0.70 9.11 3.74
N GLU A 72 -1.73 9.76 4.25
CA GLU A 72 -2.01 11.17 3.91
C GLU A 72 -1.12 12.09 4.74
N VAL A 73 -0.13 12.72 4.11
CA VAL A 73 0.82 13.64 4.75
C VAL A 73 0.68 15.01 4.13
N ALA A 74 0.19 16.00 4.90
CA ALA A 74 -0.03 17.36 4.44
C ALA A 74 -0.88 17.45 3.14
N ASN A 75 -1.98 16.69 3.10
CA ASN A 75 -2.88 16.54 1.94
C ASN A 75 -2.26 15.86 0.70
N THR A 76 -1.16 15.13 0.89
CA THR A 76 -0.51 14.36 -0.18
C THR A 76 -0.39 12.89 0.21
N TRP A 77 -0.80 11.99 -0.67
CA TRP A 77 -0.65 10.55 -0.47
C TRP A 77 0.77 10.09 -0.74
N ARG A 78 1.42 9.57 0.31
CA ARG A 78 2.79 9.07 0.27
C ARG A 78 2.86 7.58 0.54
N VAL A 79 3.66 6.86 -0.23
CA VAL A 79 3.90 5.43 -0.07
C VAL A 79 4.49 5.17 1.32
N THR A 80 3.75 4.46 2.17
CA THR A 80 4.21 4.09 3.51
C THR A 80 4.66 2.64 3.61
N LEU A 81 4.06 1.74 2.83
CA LEU A 81 4.40 0.31 2.81
C LEU A 81 4.13 -0.29 1.43
N VAL A 82 5.03 -1.16 0.98
CA VAL A 82 4.88 -1.96 -0.24
C VAL A 82 5.10 -3.41 0.15
N LEU A 83 4.12 -4.27 -0.14
CA LEU A 83 4.20 -5.71 0.11
C LEU A 83 3.89 -6.49 -1.15
N SER A 84 4.64 -7.57 -1.35
CA SER A 84 4.31 -8.60 -2.33
C SER A 84 3.82 -9.83 -1.61
N VAL A 85 2.62 -10.28 -1.92
CA VAL A 85 2.00 -11.46 -1.33
C VAL A 85 1.75 -12.51 -2.43
N PRO A 86 2.04 -13.80 -2.19
CA PRO A 86 1.70 -14.83 -3.17
C PRO A 86 0.20 -14.86 -3.48
N SER A 87 -0.19 -14.85 -4.75
CA SER A 87 -1.60 -14.72 -5.18
C SER A 87 -2.49 -15.88 -4.75
N ASN A 88 -1.89 -17.02 -4.39
CA ASN A 88 -2.57 -18.19 -3.84
C ASN A 88 -2.97 -18.05 -2.35
N VAL A 89 -2.48 -17.02 -1.64
CA VAL A 89 -2.86 -16.72 -0.25
C VAL A 89 -4.05 -15.76 -0.21
N ALA A 90 -4.12 -14.77 -1.10
CA ALA A 90 -5.22 -13.81 -1.16
C ALA A 90 -6.57 -14.45 -1.54
N ARG A 91 -6.57 -15.50 -2.37
CA ARG A 91 -7.79 -16.17 -2.85
C ARG A 91 -8.43 -17.17 -1.87
N LYS A 92 -7.86 -17.38 -0.67
CA LYS A 92 -8.36 -18.37 0.32
C LYS A 92 -9.21 -17.77 1.44
N ILE A 93 -9.45 -16.47 1.45
CA ILE A 93 -10.32 -15.80 2.42
C ILE A 93 -11.66 -15.45 1.75
N HIS A 94 -12.33 -16.47 1.20
CA HIS A 94 -13.75 -16.42 0.82
C HIS A 94 -14.39 -17.78 1.10
#